data_AF-A0A0S9QN73-F1
#
_entry.id   AF-A0A0S9QN73-F1
#
_cell.length_a   1.000
_cell.length_b   1.000
_cell.length_c   1.000
_cell.angle_alpha   90.00
_cell.angle_beta   90.00
_cell.angle_gamma   90.00
#
_symmetry.space_group_name_H-M   'P 1'
#
loop_
_entity.id
_entity.type
_entity.pdbx_description
1 polymer ?
#
loop_
_entity_poly.entity_id
_entity_poly.type
_entity_poly.pdbx_seq_one_letter_code
_entity_poly.pdbx_strand_id
1 'polypeptide(L)'
;MTTRLRLLRAQRLLKVQEQMRGLAERDLAANRARTARVEADRAAMLATLAGETMHGLFLDAAARRLRALATEASELGATSTRLSEILKARGLAEKRAERQADSLLKLRDHEREQHALLEQLDLMTAGGARPLD
;
A
#
# COMPACT_ATOMS: atom_id res chain seq x y z
N MET A 1 3.30 -30.12 -1.36
CA MET A 1 3.02 -28.90 -2.17
C MET A 1 4.31 -28.48 -2.86
N THR A 2 4.38 -28.43 -4.20
CA THR A 2 5.62 -28.16 -4.94
C THR A 2 6.10 -26.71 -4.84
N THR A 3 7.39 -26.46 -5.06
CA THR A 3 7.98 -25.10 -5.07
C THR A 3 7.28 -24.18 -6.08
N ARG A 4 6.89 -24.71 -7.25
CA ARG A 4 6.04 -24.02 -8.24
C ARG A 4 4.70 -23.54 -7.65
N LEU A 5 3.97 -24.41 -6.95
CA LEU A 5 2.68 -24.03 -6.34
C LEU A 5 2.86 -23.01 -5.21
N ARG A 6 3.94 -23.14 -4.43
CA ARG A 6 4.28 -22.18 -3.37
C ARG A 6 4.58 -20.80 -3.96
N LEU A 7 5.36 -20.73 -5.05
CA LEU A 7 5.66 -19.48 -5.76
C LEU A 7 4.38 -18.82 -6.30
N LEU A 8 3.50 -19.58 -6.96
CA LEU A 8 2.23 -19.05 -7.46
C LEU A 8 1.32 -18.52 -6.35
N ARG A 9 1.35 -19.13 -5.16
CA ARG A 9 0.62 -18.63 -4.00
C ARG A 9 1.25 -17.34 -3.47
N ALA A 10 2.58 -17.28 -3.37
CA ALA A 10 3.29 -16.08 -2.92
C ALA A 10 3.07 -14.89 -3.86
N GLN A 11 3.11 -15.11 -5.18
CA GLN A 11 2.82 -14.07 -6.18
C GLN A 11 1.38 -13.56 -6.09
N ARG A 12 0.40 -14.44 -5.85
CA ARG A 12 -0.99 -14.02 -5.61
C ARG A 12 -1.12 -13.19 -4.35
N LEU A 13 -0.45 -13.59 -3.27
CA LEU A 13 -0.44 -12.82 -2.03
C LEU A 13 0.20 -11.43 -2.23
N LEU A 14 1.32 -11.35 -2.96
CA LEU A 14 1.98 -10.09 -3.29
C LEU A 14 1.00 -9.13 -4.00
N LYS A 15 0.31 -9.60 -5.05
CA LYS A 15 -0.70 -8.79 -5.75
C LYS A 15 -1.81 -8.28 -4.83
N VAL A 16 -2.27 -9.10 -3.88
CA VAL A 16 -3.25 -8.66 -2.89
C VAL A 16 -2.65 -7.58 -1.98
N GLN A 17 -1.41 -7.71 -1.54
CA GLN A 17 -0.77 -6.69 -0.70
C GLN A 17 -0.57 -5.36 -1.45
N GLU A 18 -0.17 -5.40 -2.73
CA GLU A 18 -0.08 -4.23 -3.60
C GLU A 18 -1.43 -3.50 -3.69
N GLN A 19 -2.52 -4.26 -3.93
CA GLN A 19 -3.88 -3.70 -3.97
C GLN A 19 -4.29 -3.09 -2.63
N MET A 20 -4.01 -3.76 -1.52
CA MET A 20 -4.33 -3.26 -0.18
C MET A 20 -3.55 -2.00 0.19
N ARG A 21 -2.29 -1.90 -0.24
CA ARG A 21 -1.51 -0.66 -0.11
C ARG A 21 -2.11 0.45 -0.97
N GLY A 22 -2.42 0.18 -2.23
CA GLY A 22 -3.01 1.18 -3.12
C GLY A 22 -4.39 1.67 -2.67
N LEU A 23 -5.15 0.86 -1.91
CA LEU A 23 -6.36 1.32 -1.22
C LEU A 23 -6.03 2.25 -0.06
N ALA A 24 -5.09 1.88 0.80
CA ALA A 24 -4.66 2.72 1.93
C ALA A 24 -4.09 4.08 1.48
N GLU A 25 -3.36 4.12 0.35
CA GLU A 25 -2.87 5.36 -0.25
C GLU A 25 -4.03 6.27 -0.71
N ARG A 26 -5.06 5.69 -1.35
CA ARG A 26 -6.26 6.42 -1.77
C ARG A 26 -7.05 6.96 -0.59
N ASP A 27 -7.24 6.16 0.46
CA ASP A 27 -7.94 6.59 1.67
C ASP A 27 -7.23 7.76 2.34
N LEU A 28 -5.90 7.69 2.46
CA LEU A 28 -5.09 8.78 3.01
C LEU A 28 -5.16 10.04 2.14
N ALA A 29 -5.11 9.88 0.81
CA ALA A 29 -5.26 11.01 -0.12
C ALA A 29 -6.64 11.66 -0.02
N ALA A 30 -7.71 10.86 0.07
CA ALA A 30 -9.08 11.35 0.25
C ALA A 30 -9.23 12.12 1.58
N ASN A 31 -8.66 11.61 2.67
CA ASN A 31 -8.65 12.30 3.95
C ASN A 31 -7.91 13.65 3.86
N ARG A 32 -6.72 13.69 3.22
CA ARG A 32 -5.97 14.93 2.98
C ARG A 32 -6.76 15.95 2.16
N ALA A 33 -7.45 15.50 1.12
CA ALA A 33 -8.30 16.37 0.30
C ALA A 33 -9.45 16.96 1.13
N ARG A 34 -10.06 16.17 2.04
CA ARG A 34 -11.09 16.67 2.94
C ARG A 34 -10.54 17.68 3.96
N THR A 35 -9.36 17.42 4.53
CA THR A 35 -8.68 18.38 5.41
C THR A 35 -8.42 19.71 4.72
N ALA A 36 -7.92 19.68 3.48
CA ALA A 36 -7.69 20.89 2.70
C ALA A 36 -8.96 21.70 2.46
N ARG A 37 -10.11 21.03 2.23
CA ARG A 37 -11.41 21.70 2.10
C ARG A 37 -11.86 22.35 3.40
N VAL A 38 -11.75 21.66 4.53
CA VAL A 38 -12.12 22.20 5.85
C VAL A 38 -11.27 23.42 6.20
N GLU A 39 -9.97 23.40 5.91
CA GLU A 39 -9.10 24.55 6.12
C GLU A 39 -9.42 25.72 5.17
N ALA A 40 -9.76 25.43 3.92
CA ALA A 40 -10.22 26.46 2.97
C ALA A 40 -11.53 27.11 3.43
N ASP A 41 -12.51 26.32 3.87
CA ASP A 41 -13.79 26.81 4.42
C ASP A 41 -13.56 27.69 5.66
N ARG A 42 -12.64 27.26 6.55
CA ARG A 42 -12.26 28.03 7.73
C ARG A 42 -11.60 29.36 7.35
N ALA A 43 -10.66 29.34 6.41
CA ALA A 43 -9.98 30.55 5.95
C ALA A 43 -10.96 31.53 5.28
N ALA A 44 -11.87 31.03 4.45
CA ALA A 44 -12.92 31.84 3.82
C ALA A 44 -13.82 32.50 4.87
N MET A 45 -14.27 31.75 5.88
CA MET A 45 -15.10 32.28 6.95
C MET A 45 -14.38 33.35 7.79
N LEU A 46 -13.10 33.14 8.11
CA LEU A 46 -12.28 34.13 8.81
C LEU A 46 -12.05 35.39 7.97
N ALA A 47 -11.85 35.25 6.66
CA ALA A 47 -11.71 36.39 5.75
C ALA A 47 -13.01 37.23 5.68
N THR A 48 -14.18 36.58 5.59
CA THR A 48 -15.47 37.27 5.64
C THR A 48 -15.65 38.02 6.97
N LEU A 49 -15.35 37.38 8.09
CA LEU A 49 -15.44 38.00 9.42
C LEU A 49 -14.50 39.20 9.60
N ALA A 50 -13.34 39.20 8.94
CA ALA A 50 -12.39 40.31 8.99
C ALA A 50 -12.80 41.50 8.11
N GLY A 51 -13.57 41.26 7.04
CA GLY A 51 -13.97 42.26 6.06
C GLY A 51 -15.32 42.95 6.33
N GLU A 52 -16.18 42.38 7.18
CA GLU A 52 -17.53 42.88 7.43
C GLU A 52 -17.75 43.33 8.88
N THR A 53 -18.48 44.43 9.07
CA THR A 53 -18.99 44.81 10.41
C THR A 53 -20.21 43.94 10.74
N MET A 54 -19.94 42.69 11.13
CA MET A 54 -21.00 41.74 11.49
C MET A 54 -21.61 42.10 12.85
N HIS A 55 -22.95 42.13 12.93
CA HIS A 55 -23.69 42.43 14.16
C HIS A 55 -24.46 41.20 14.68
N GLY A 56 -24.44 41.02 16.01
CA GLY A 56 -25.33 40.11 16.74
C GLY A 56 -25.34 38.66 16.24
N LEU A 57 -26.51 38.19 15.79
CA LEU A 57 -26.80 36.79 15.45
C LEU A 57 -25.86 36.17 14.40
N PHE A 58 -25.32 36.96 13.47
CA PHE A 58 -24.38 36.48 12.46
C PHE A 58 -23.04 36.06 13.08
N LEU A 59 -22.61 36.75 14.14
CA LEU A 59 -21.36 36.46 14.84
C LEU A 59 -21.48 35.16 15.65
N ASP A 60 -22.63 34.93 16.29
CA ASP A 60 -22.93 33.67 16.98
C ASP A 60 -23.01 32.48 16.02
N ALA A 61 -23.65 32.66 14.86
CA ALA A 61 -23.72 31.63 13.83
C ALA A 61 -22.33 31.28 13.28
N ALA A 62 -21.50 32.30 13.00
CA ALA A 62 -20.14 32.10 12.55
C ALA A 62 -19.26 31.40 13.61
N ALA A 63 -19.38 31.79 14.89
CA ALA A 63 -18.68 31.14 15.99
C ALA A 63 -19.05 29.65 16.12
N ARG A 64 -20.34 29.31 15.98
CA ARG A 64 -20.81 27.91 15.98
C ARG A 64 -20.25 27.13 14.79
N ARG A 65 -20.24 27.72 13.60
CA ARG A 65 -19.71 27.07 12.40
C ARG A 65 -18.19 26.87 12.48
N LEU A 66 -17.44 27.86 12.96
CA LEU A 66 -15.99 27.72 13.20
C LEU A 66 -15.69 26.63 14.22
N ARG A 67 -16.49 26.52 15.29
CA ARG A 67 -16.35 25.43 16.27
C ARG A 67 -16.59 24.07 15.62
N ALA A 68 -17.63 23.94 14.79
CA ALA A 68 -17.91 22.70 14.06
C ALA A 68 -16.78 22.33 13.10
N LEU A 69 -16.23 23.30 12.35
CA LEU A 69 -15.08 23.08 11.46
C LEU A 69 -13.83 22.66 12.25
N ALA A 70 -13.58 23.25 13.43
CA ALA A 70 -12.46 22.86 14.29
C ALA A 70 -12.61 21.43 14.84
N THR A 71 -13.82 21.02 15.21
CA THR A 71 -14.12 19.64 15.59
C THR A 71 -13.86 18.69 14.42
N GLU A 72 -14.38 19.01 13.23
CA GLU A 72 -14.17 18.19 12.02
C GLU A 72 -12.67 18.09 11.67
N ALA A 73 -11.93 19.19 11.72
CA ALA A 73 -10.48 19.19 11.50
C ALA A 73 -9.74 18.28 12.49
N SER A 74 -10.17 18.26 13.76
CA SER A 74 -9.57 17.41 14.79
C SER A 74 -9.84 15.92 14.52
N GLU A 75 -11.07 15.58 14.12
CA GLU A 75 -11.45 14.21 13.73
C GLU A 75 -10.69 13.75 12.47
N LEU A 76 -10.53 14.64 11.49
CA LEU A 76 -9.74 14.38 10.29
C LEU A 76 -8.26 14.18 10.63
N GLY A 77 -7.71 14.94 11.58
CA GLY A 77 -6.36 14.76 12.10
C GLY A 77 -6.15 13.38 12.73
N ALA A 78 -7.05 12.97 13.62
CA ALA A 78 -7.02 11.63 14.23
C ALA A 78 -7.14 10.52 13.16
N THR A 79 -8.01 10.72 12.18
CA THR A 79 -8.17 9.79 11.05
C THR A 79 -6.91 9.73 10.19
N SER A 80 -6.25 10.86 9.92
CA SER A 80 -5.00 10.94 9.16
C SER A 80 -3.88 10.14 9.82
N THR A 81 -3.73 10.25 11.15
CA THR A 81 -2.76 9.45 11.91
C THR A 81 -3.03 7.96 11.74
N ARG A 82 -4.27 7.53 11.93
CA ARG A 82 -4.68 6.12 11.77
C ARG A 82 -4.43 5.61 10.34
N LEU A 83 -4.80 6.40 9.32
CA LEU A 83 -4.60 6.02 7.92
C LEU A 83 -3.11 5.94 7.57
N SER A 84 -2.28 6.82 8.12
CA SER A 84 -0.83 6.79 7.95
C SER A 84 -0.21 5.53 8.56
N GLU A 85 -0.67 5.12 9.75
CA GLU A 85 -0.26 3.86 10.37
C GLU A 85 -0.68 2.64 9.56
N ILE A 86 -1.91 2.63 9.05
CA ILE A 86 -2.41 1.56 8.17
C ILE A 86 -1.55 1.49 6.90
N LEU A 87 -1.28 2.61 6.25
CA LEU A 87 -0.43 2.66 5.05
C LEU A 87 0.96 2.08 5.32
N LYS A 88 1.59 2.49 6.44
CA LYS A 88 2.89 1.96 6.86
C LYS A 88 2.83 0.44 7.09
N ALA A 89 1.81 -0.05 7.79
CA ALA A 89 1.61 -1.48 8.03
C ALA A 89 1.41 -2.26 6.72
N ARG A 90 0.67 -1.70 5.76
CA ARG A 90 0.48 -2.30 4.42
C ARG A 90 1.77 -2.33 3.62
N GLY A 91 2.55 -1.25 3.62
CA GLY A 91 3.88 -1.25 2.96
C GLY A 91 4.83 -2.30 3.53
N LEU A 92 4.83 -2.50 4.86
CA LEU A 92 5.62 -3.56 5.49
C LEU A 92 5.10 -4.97 5.15
N ALA A 93 3.79 -5.15 4.99
CA ALA A 93 3.20 -6.43 4.58
C ALA A 93 3.54 -6.76 3.12
N GLU A 94 3.44 -5.78 2.22
CA GLU A 94 3.86 -5.88 0.82
C GLU A 94 5.34 -6.25 0.71
N LYS A 95 6.24 -5.53 1.41
CA LYS A 95 7.68 -5.82 1.38
C LYS A 95 8.00 -7.24 1.87
N ARG A 96 7.25 -7.75 2.86
CA ARG A 96 7.41 -9.14 3.33
C ARG A 96 6.94 -10.14 2.27
N ALA A 97 5.81 -9.89 1.61
CA ALA A 97 5.30 -10.74 0.54
C ALA A 97 6.24 -10.77 -0.67
N GLU A 98 6.82 -9.62 -1.04
CA GLU A 98 7.82 -9.47 -2.10
C GLU A 98 9.04 -10.35 -1.80
N ARG A 99 9.65 -10.20 -0.61
CA ARG A 99 10.80 -11.03 -0.18
C ARG A 99 10.50 -12.52 -0.21
N GLN A 100 9.29 -12.92 0.17
CA GLN A 100 8.86 -14.32 0.12
C GLN A 100 8.75 -14.82 -1.31
N ALA A 101 8.15 -14.04 -2.21
CA ALA A 101 8.04 -14.38 -3.62
C ALA A 101 9.42 -14.50 -4.29
N ASP A 102 10.33 -13.55 -4.02
CA ASP A 102 11.70 -13.55 -4.53
C ASP A 102 12.50 -14.76 -4.05
N SER A 103 12.38 -15.10 -2.76
CA SER A 103 13.06 -16.27 -2.20
C SER A 103 12.59 -17.57 -2.86
N LEU A 104 11.28 -17.72 -3.10
CA LEU A 104 10.72 -18.89 -3.77
C LEU A 104 11.07 -18.93 -5.26
N LEU A 105 11.22 -17.77 -5.90
CA LEU A 105 11.65 -17.68 -7.29
C LEU A 105 13.09 -18.20 -7.43
N LYS A 106 14.00 -17.70 -6.59
CA LYS A 106 15.40 -18.16 -6.56
C LYS A 106 15.51 -19.65 -6.31
N LEU A 107 14.72 -20.19 -5.36
CA LEU A 107 14.72 -21.62 -5.08
C LEU A 107 14.27 -22.44 -6.30
N ARG A 108 13.19 -22.00 -6.98
CA ARG A 108 12.70 -22.67 -8.18
C ARG A 108 13.74 -22.64 -9.31
N ASP A 109 14.41 -21.52 -9.49
CA ASP A 109 15.40 -21.37 -10.55
C ASP A 109 16.61 -22.27 -10.29
N HIS A 110 17.04 -22.35 -9.03
CA HIS A 110 18.08 -23.30 -8.63
C HIS A 110 17.65 -24.78 -8.83
N GLU A 111 16.43 -25.15 -8.46
CA GLU A 111 15.90 -26.50 -8.71
C GLU A 111 15.90 -26.83 -10.22
N ARG A 112 15.59 -25.87 -11.09
CA ARG A 112 15.62 -26.04 -12.55
C ARG A 112 17.03 -26.20 -13.09
N GLU A 113 17.97 -25.40 -12.60
CA GLU A 113 19.39 -25.51 -12.96
C GLU A 113 19.94 -26.88 -12.58
N GLN A 114 19.67 -27.34 -11.35
CA GLN A 114 20.07 -28.68 -10.91
C GLN A 114 19.49 -29.78 -11.79
N HIS A 115 18.19 -29.72 -12.11
CA HIS A 115 17.56 -30.68 -13.01
C HIS A 115 18.20 -30.69 -14.39
N ALA A 116 18.47 -29.51 -14.98
CA ALA A 116 19.11 -29.42 -16.29
C ALA A 116 20.54 -29.99 -16.28
N LEU A 117 21.29 -29.79 -15.20
CA LEU A 117 22.63 -30.37 -15.04
C LEU A 117 22.59 -31.90 -14.91
N LEU A 118 21.63 -32.44 -14.17
CA LEU A 118 21.44 -33.89 -14.05
C LEU A 118 21.05 -34.50 -15.41
N GLU A 119 20.14 -33.86 -16.16
CA GLU A 119 19.79 -34.29 -17.52
C GLU A 119 21.01 -34.29 -18.46
N GLN A 120 21.90 -33.29 -18.35
CA GLN A 120 23.14 -33.27 -19.12
C GLN A 120 24.10 -34.41 -18.75
N LEU A 121 24.25 -34.72 -17.45
CA LEU A 121 25.05 -35.85 -16.98
C LEU A 121 24.49 -37.19 -17.47
N ASP A 122 23.17 -37.37 -17.43
CA ASP A 122 22.51 -38.57 -17.92
C ASP A 122 22.76 -38.76 -19.43
N LEU A 123 22.72 -37.68 -20.22
CA LEU A 123 23.07 -37.73 -21.64
C LEU A 123 24.54 -38.10 -21.89
N MET A 124 25.47 -37.59 -21.08
CA MET A 124 26.89 -37.92 -21.18
C MET A 124 27.17 -39.38 -20.82
N THR A 125 26.53 -39.90 -19.77
CA THR A 125 26.69 -41.29 -19.34
C THR A 125 26.04 -42.26 -20.34
N ALA A 126 24.87 -41.93 -20.89
CA ALA A 126 24.22 -42.72 -21.93
C ALA A 126 25.01 -42.71 -23.26
N GLY A 127 25.66 -41.59 -23.60
CA GLY A 127 26.52 -41.48 -24.79
C GLY A 127 27.87 -42.19 -24.67
N GLY A 128 28.42 -42.29 -23.45
CA GLY A 128 29.67 -43.02 -23.17
C GLY A 128 29.52 -44.55 -23.15
N ALA A 129 28.28 -45.07 -23.14
CA ALA A 129 27.99 -46.49 -23.17
C ALA A 129 27.87 -47.09 -24.60
N ARG A 130 28.22 -46.32 -25.65
CA ARG A 130 28.34 -46.87 -27.01
C ARG A 130 29.66 -47.66 -27.12
N PRO A 131 29.64 -48.99 -27.29
CA PRO A 131 30.86 -49.71 -27.61
C PRO A 131 31.37 -49.25 -28.97
N LEU A 132 32.65 -48.93 -29.05
CA LEU A 132 33.37 -48.79 -30.31
C LEU A 132 33.50 -50.19 -30.90
N ASP A 133 32.78 -50.46 -31.99
CA ASP A 133 33.04 -51.61 -32.88
C ASP A 133 34.39 -51.46 -33.58
#